data_AF-A0A6A5REZ4-F1
#
_entry.id   AF-A0A6A5REZ4-F1
#
_cell.length_a   1.000
_cell.length_b   1.000
_cell.length_c   1.000
_cell.angle_alpha   90.00
_cell.angle_beta   90.00
_cell.angle_gamma   90.00
#
_symmetry.space_group_name_H-M   'P 1'
#
loop_
_entity.id
_entity.type
_entity.pdbx_description
1 polymer ?
#
loop_
_entity_poly.entity_id
_entity_poly.type
_entity_poly.pdbx_seq_one_letter_code
_entity_poly.pdbx_strand_id
1 'polypeptide(L)'
;MATTELDGLLTRMTVILDKPVDWEEWIFLRKDSADTHHLWSMVNPDLDDAALEKLKEPAAVEPEQYHEETEEDTGVVLKDMTTEEFQRYQRADRNYDRALARYTIKRKALNDFTQEIGQTISRRHIHLIQSDNTAYARLKRLKKHFCPSTAERELQLIAEYRQVQGRPRNSC
;
A
#
# COMPACT_ATOMS: atom_id res chain seq x y z
N MET A 1 4.48 -10.30 29.99
CA MET A 1 5.79 -9.81 29.51
C MET A 1 5.96 -10.34 28.09
N ALA A 2 5.50 -9.59 27.10
CA ALA A 2 5.41 -10.01 25.70
C ALA A 2 5.89 -8.87 24.80
N THR A 3 7.19 -8.58 24.85
CA THR A 3 7.83 -7.50 24.08
C THR A 3 9.20 -7.94 23.60
N THR A 4 9.31 -9.15 23.06
CA THR A 4 10.58 -9.66 22.52
C THR A 4 10.46 -10.32 21.15
N GLU A 5 9.25 -10.42 20.58
CA GLU A 5 9.06 -11.02 19.25
C GLU A 5 9.00 -10.01 18.09
N LEU A 6 8.80 -8.72 18.36
CA LEU A 6 8.76 -7.71 17.29
C LEU A 6 10.15 -7.24 16.82
N ASP A 7 11.21 -7.49 17.60
CA ASP A 7 12.59 -7.08 17.27
C ASP A 7 13.35 -8.12 16.44
N GLY A 8 12.82 -9.35 16.31
CA GLY A 8 13.50 -10.47 15.64
C GLY A 8 13.38 -10.52 14.11
N LEU A 9 12.58 -9.65 13.47
CA LEU A 9 12.26 -9.73 12.04
C LEU A 9 12.87 -8.64 11.15
N LEU A 10 13.57 -7.65 11.71
CA LEU A 10 14.14 -6.53 10.95
C LEU A 10 15.66 -6.60 10.78
N THR A 11 16.18 -7.80 10.49
CA THR A 11 17.50 -7.93 9.82
C THR A 11 17.31 -8.18 8.32
N ARG A 12 16.27 -7.59 7.71
CA ARG A 12 16.16 -7.54 6.25
C ARG A 12 17.01 -6.37 5.77
N MET A 13 18.08 -6.69 5.06
CA MET A 13 18.99 -5.75 4.40
C MET A 13 18.15 -4.72 3.63
N THR A 14 18.10 -3.49 4.12
CA THR A 14 17.35 -2.41 3.45
C THR A 14 18.08 -2.06 2.17
N VAL A 15 17.56 -2.54 1.04
CA VAL A 15 18.08 -2.18 -0.28
C VAL A 15 17.73 -0.71 -0.53
N ILE A 16 18.72 0.09 -0.90
CA ILE A 16 18.53 1.49 -1.32
C ILE A 16 18.51 1.51 -2.84
N LEU A 17 17.44 2.05 -3.42
CA LEU A 17 17.35 2.21 -4.87
C LEU A 17 18.25 3.37 -5.33
N ASP A 18 19.43 3.05 -5.85
CA ASP A 18 20.35 4.03 -6.46
C ASP A 18 20.59 3.77 -7.95
N LYS A 19 20.58 2.50 -8.36
CA LYS A 19 20.87 2.05 -9.73
C LYS A 19 19.78 1.12 -10.27
N PRO A 20 19.67 0.96 -11.60
CA PRO A 20 18.70 0.04 -12.21
C PRO A 20 18.84 -1.42 -11.76
N VAL A 21 20.06 -1.86 -11.43
CA VAL A 21 20.30 -3.24 -10.93
C VAL A 21 19.62 -3.50 -9.58
N ASP A 22 19.46 -2.47 -8.75
CA ASP A 22 18.82 -2.58 -7.43
C ASP A 22 17.29 -2.74 -7.55
N TRP A 23 16.72 -2.46 -8.72
CA TRP A 23 15.27 -2.36 -8.93
C TRP A 23 14.52 -3.63 -8.52
N GLU A 24 14.99 -4.80 -8.93
CA GLU A 24 14.27 -6.05 -8.68
C GLU A 24 14.25 -6.47 -7.21
N GLU A 25 15.41 -6.38 -6.54
CA GLU A 25 15.48 -6.68 -5.11
C GLU A 25 14.69 -5.65 -4.31
N TRP A 26 14.79 -4.38 -4.68
CA TRP A 26 14.06 -3.29 -4.05
C TRP A 26 12.54 -3.47 -4.19
N ILE A 27 12.03 -3.66 -5.42
CA ILE A 27 10.59 -3.78 -5.66
C ILE A 27 10.01 -5.04 -5.00
N PHE A 28 10.78 -6.13 -4.92
CA PHE A 28 10.38 -7.34 -4.18
C PHE A 28 10.16 -7.02 -2.69
N LEU A 29 11.08 -6.31 -2.04
CA LEU A 29 10.93 -5.91 -0.64
C LEU A 29 9.78 -4.92 -0.44
N ARG A 30 9.48 -4.05 -1.43
CA ARG A 30 8.33 -3.15 -1.37
C ARG A 30 7.01 -3.90 -1.49
N LYS A 31 6.97 -4.92 -2.34
CA LYS A 31 5.81 -5.79 -2.49
C LYS A 31 5.49 -6.54 -1.20
N ASP A 32 6.49 -7.15 -0.57
CA ASP A 32 6.32 -7.87 0.70
C ASP A 32 5.82 -6.94 1.83
N SER A 33 6.35 -5.71 1.90
CA SER A 33 5.85 -4.68 2.84
C SER A 33 4.38 -4.32 2.56
N ALA A 34 4.02 -4.07 1.29
CA ALA A 34 2.65 -3.73 0.91
C ALA A 34 1.66 -4.89 1.15
N ASP A 35 2.07 -6.13 0.92
CA ASP A 35 1.25 -7.32 1.11
C ASP A 35 0.88 -7.53 2.60
N THR A 36 1.72 -7.08 3.53
CA THR A 36 1.44 -7.13 4.99
C THR A 36 0.12 -6.44 5.37
N HIS A 37 -0.25 -5.38 4.64
CA HIS A 37 -1.50 -4.64 4.86
C HIS A 37 -2.50 -4.80 3.70
N HIS A 38 -2.28 -5.78 2.81
CA HIS A 38 -3.07 -6.00 1.59
C HIS A 38 -3.20 -4.72 0.73
N LEU A 39 -2.11 -3.96 0.61
CA LEU A 39 -2.07 -2.70 -0.13
C LEU A 39 -1.63 -2.88 -1.58
N TRP A 40 -0.98 -4.00 -1.93
CA TRP A 40 -0.37 -4.17 -3.24
C TRP A 40 -1.37 -4.02 -4.40
N SER A 41 -2.62 -4.49 -4.24
CA SER A 41 -3.70 -4.29 -5.22
C SER A 41 -4.00 -2.81 -5.55
N MET A 42 -3.64 -1.90 -4.64
CA MET A 42 -3.89 -0.47 -4.74
C MET A 42 -2.68 0.32 -5.25
N VAL A 43 -1.47 -0.25 -5.15
CA VAL A 43 -0.21 0.46 -5.43
C VAL A 43 0.64 -0.19 -6.52
N ASN A 44 0.23 -1.35 -7.04
CA ASN A 44 1.00 -2.12 -8.02
C ASN A 44 1.29 -1.30 -9.29
N PRO A 45 2.57 -0.97 -9.59
CA PRO A 45 2.96 -0.16 -10.74
C PRO A 45 2.82 -0.90 -12.09
N ASP A 46 2.57 -2.20 -12.08
CA ASP A 46 2.30 -3.00 -13.28
C ASP A 46 0.86 -2.85 -13.78
N LEU A 47 -0.05 -2.44 -12.90
CA LEU A 47 -1.46 -2.25 -13.24
C LEU A 47 -1.72 -0.84 -13.76
N ASP A 48 -2.71 -0.73 -14.64
CA ASP A 48 -3.26 0.56 -15.04
C ASP A 48 -4.11 1.15 -13.91
N ASP A 49 -4.18 2.48 -13.86
CA ASP A 49 -4.90 3.23 -12.81
C ASP A 49 -6.39 2.82 -12.71
N ALA A 50 -6.99 2.41 -13.84
CA ALA A 50 -8.37 1.91 -13.89
C ALA A 50 -8.56 0.55 -13.20
N ALA A 51 -7.51 -0.27 -13.10
CA ALA A 51 -7.54 -1.59 -12.49
C ALA A 51 -7.16 -1.59 -11.01
N LEU A 52 -6.71 -0.44 -10.47
CA LEU A 52 -6.32 -0.32 -9.07
C LEU A 52 -7.55 -0.34 -8.15
N GLU A 53 -7.45 -1.09 -7.07
CA GLU A 53 -8.42 -1.02 -5.99
C GLU A 53 -8.33 0.37 -5.33
N LYS A 54 -9.44 1.10 -5.31
CA LYS A 54 -9.51 2.43 -4.68
C LYS A 54 -9.95 2.30 -3.24
N LEU A 55 -9.26 3.02 -2.35
CA LEU A 55 -9.70 3.15 -0.97
C LEU A 55 -11.00 3.97 -0.95
N LYS A 56 -12.12 3.32 -0.63
CA LYS A 56 -13.41 3.99 -0.47
C LYS A 56 -13.68 4.21 1.00
N GLU A 57 -13.98 5.46 1.36
CA GLU A 57 -14.49 5.79 2.68
C GLU A 57 -15.90 5.19 2.82
N PRO A 58 -16.21 4.53 3.95
CA PRO A 58 -17.56 4.02 4.17
C PRO A 58 -18.56 5.18 4.25
N ALA A 59 -19.74 4.99 3.67
CA ALA A 59 -20.82 5.98 3.74
C ALA A 59 -21.36 6.07 5.17
N ALA A 60 -21.61 7.28 5.65
CA ALA A 60 -22.22 7.52 6.94
C ALA A 60 -23.62 6.88 6.99
N VAL A 61 -23.95 6.30 8.14
CA VAL A 61 -25.24 5.69 8.42
C VAL A 61 -26.08 6.73 9.15
N GLU A 62 -27.15 7.18 8.51
CA GLU A 62 -28.06 8.17 9.07
C GLU A 62 -29.31 7.47 9.63
N PRO A 63 -29.77 7.81 10.85
CA PRO A 63 -30.97 7.21 11.44
C PRO A 63 -32.21 7.27 10.53
N GLU A 64 -32.33 8.34 9.75
CA GLU A 64 -33.40 8.63 8.79
C GLU A 64 -33.51 7.52 7.72
N GLN A 65 -32.42 6.82 7.41
CA GLN A 65 -32.42 5.72 6.43
C GLN A 65 -33.15 4.47 6.94
N TYR A 66 -33.42 4.40 8.25
CA TYR A 66 -33.94 3.23 8.94
C TYR A 66 -35.29 3.47 9.60
N HIS A 67 -35.84 4.68 9.48
CA HIS A 67 -37.13 5.06 10.04
C HIS A 67 -38.13 5.34 8.91
N GLU A 68 -39.33 4.77 9.03
CA GLU A 68 -40.44 5.11 8.16
C GLU A 68 -41.23 6.27 8.80
N GLU A 69 -41.20 7.45 8.17
CA GLU A 69 -41.92 8.63 8.67
C GLU A 69 -43.44 8.37 8.75
N THR A 70 -44.03 8.69 9.91
CA THR A 70 -45.46 8.57 10.16
C THR A 70 -46.09 9.89 10.62
N GLU A 71 -47.41 10.01 10.48
CA GLU A 71 -48.15 11.21 10.93
C GLU A 71 -48.08 11.45 12.45
N GLU A 72 -47.64 10.45 13.22
CA GLU A 72 -47.52 10.50 14.69
C GLU A 72 -46.12 10.93 15.17
N ASP A 73 -45.17 11.13 14.24
CA ASP A 73 -43.79 11.41 14.59
C ASP A 73 -43.64 12.78 15.26
N THR A 74 -42.83 12.80 16.32
CA THR A 74 -42.50 14.02 17.06
C THR A 74 -41.45 14.89 16.38
N GLY A 75 -40.96 14.47 15.20
CA GLY A 75 -39.90 15.12 14.44
C GLY A 75 -38.50 14.81 14.97
N VAL A 76 -38.37 13.85 15.88
CA VAL A 76 -37.10 13.36 16.41
C VAL A 76 -36.99 11.88 16.10
N VAL A 77 -36.41 11.58 14.94
CA VAL A 77 -36.27 10.24 14.35
C VAL A 77 -35.89 9.17 15.38
N LEU A 78 -34.84 9.41 16.20
CA LEU A 78 -34.42 8.42 17.21
C LEU A 78 -35.47 8.07 18.28
N LYS A 79 -36.39 8.98 18.57
CA LYS A 79 -37.49 8.76 19.54
C LYS A 79 -38.71 8.12 18.87
N ASP A 80 -38.94 8.47 17.62
CA ASP A 80 -40.08 8.03 16.82
C ASP A 80 -39.84 6.62 16.23
N MET A 81 -38.57 6.21 16.14
CA MET A 81 -38.18 4.86 15.74
C MET A 81 -38.73 3.77 16.66
N THR A 82 -39.27 2.74 16.03
CA THR A 82 -39.64 1.49 16.69
C THR A 82 -38.40 0.73 17.21
N THR A 83 -38.64 -0.23 18.11
CA THR A 83 -37.55 -1.07 18.63
C THR A 83 -36.83 -1.85 17.52
N GLU A 84 -37.55 -2.28 16.47
CA GLU A 84 -36.95 -3.03 15.36
C GLU A 84 -36.11 -2.13 14.46
N GLU A 85 -36.60 -0.94 14.11
CA GLU A 85 -35.85 0.05 13.33
C GLU A 85 -34.57 0.47 14.07
N PHE A 86 -34.67 0.74 15.37
CA PHE A 86 -33.51 1.11 16.18
C PHE A 86 -32.46 -0.01 16.24
N GLN A 87 -32.89 -1.28 16.30
CA GLN A 87 -31.98 -2.42 16.22
C GLN A 87 -31.31 -2.55 14.84
N ARG A 88 -32.02 -2.27 13.75
CA ARG A 88 -31.45 -2.25 12.39
C ARG A 88 -30.40 -1.14 12.26
N TYR A 89 -30.72 0.07 12.72
CA TYR A 89 -29.79 1.20 12.77
C TYR A 89 -28.55 0.88 13.61
N GLN A 90 -28.70 0.38 14.84
CA GLN A 90 -27.54 0.01 15.67
C GLN A 90 -26.64 -1.03 15.00
N ARG A 91 -27.21 -1.99 14.26
CA ARG A 91 -26.42 -2.98 13.53
C ARG A 91 -25.65 -2.32 12.38
N ALA A 92 -26.30 -1.40 11.65
CA ALA A 92 -25.68 -0.67 10.56
C ALA A 92 -24.55 0.25 11.06
N ASP A 93 -24.80 0.99 12.15
CA ASP A 93 -23.84 1.88 12.81
C ASP A 93 -22.59 1.13 13.28
N ARG A 94 -22.75 -0.02 13.95
CA ARG A 94 -21.62 -0.88 14.33
C ARG A 94 -20.84 -1.42 13.13
N ASN A 95 -21.52 -1.70 12.02
CA ASN A 95 -20.85 -2.14 10.80
C ASN A 95 -20.08 -0.98 10.13
N TYR A 96 -20.64 0.22 10.17
CA TYR A 96 -20.00 1.45 9.73
C TYR A 96 -18.73 1.73 10.54
N ASP A 97 -18.79 1.69 11.87
CA ASP A 97 -17.63 1.87 12.75
C ASP A 97 -16.51 0.88 12.43
N ARG A 98 -16.86 -0.40 12.22
CA ARG A 98 -15.89 -1.43 11.83
C ARG A 98 -15.29 -1.15 10.46
N ALA A 99 -16.09 -0.70 9.51
CA ALA A 99 -15.61 -0.33 8.18
C ALA A 99 -14.70 0.91 8.24
N LEU A 100 -15.04 1.90 9.05
CA LEU A 100 -14.27 3.13 9.25
C LEU A 100 -12.93 2.82 9.94
N ALA A 101 -12.92 1.95 10.94
CA ALA A 101 -11.69 1.46 11.57
C ALA A 101 -10.78 0.76 10.55
N ARG A 102 -11.33 -0.12 9.69
CA ARG A 102 -10.55 -0.76 8.61
C ARG A 102 -10.03 0.25 7.59
N TYR A 103 -10.85 1.21 7.20
CA TYR A 103 -10.48 2.29 6.28
C TYR A 103 -9.33 3.13 6.85
N THR A 104 -9.42 3.56 8.12
CA THR A 104 -8.39 4.40 8.76
C THR A 104 -7.07 3.67 8.91
N ILE A 105 -7.09 2.37 9.28
CA ILE A 105 -5.89 1.52 9.33
C ILE A 105 -5.25 1.41 7.93
N LYS A 106 -6.03 1.10 6.90
CA LYS A 106 -5.53 1.02 5.51
C LYS A 106 -4.97 2.38 5.04
N ARG A 107 -5.66 3.49 5.31
CA ARG A 107 -5.20 4.84 4.96
C ARG A 107 -3.87 5.18 5.62
N LYS A 108 -3.73 4.86 6.91
CA LYS A 108 -2.47 5.04 7.62
C LYS A 108 -1.36 4.21 6.99
N ALA A 109 -1.61 2.92 6.76
CA ALA A 109 -0.63 2.02 6.14
C ALA A 109 -0.20 2.49 4.73
N LEU A 110 -1.11 3.05 3.92
CA LEU A 110 -0.76 3.67 2.63
C LEU A 110 0.17 4.88 2.77
N ASN A 111 -0.07 5.74 3.78
CA ASN A 111 0.79 6.88 4.05
C ASN A 111 2.18 6.43 4.53
N ASP A 112 2.21 5.47 5.45
CA ASP A 112 3.44 4.87 5.97
C ASP A 112 4.24 4.24 4.82
N PHE A 113 3.59 3.48 3.93
CA PHE A 113 4.21 2.91 2.73
C PHE A 113 4.73 3.98 1.76
N THR A 114 3.98 5.07 1.57
CA THR A 114 4.39 6.21 0.73
C THR A 114 5.68 6.86 1.28
N GLN A 115 5.80 6.95 2.61
CA GLN A 115 6.99 7.44 3.29
C GLN A 115 8.14 6.44 3.17
N GLU A 116 7.86 5.15 3.32
CA GLU A 116 8.84 4.06 3.20
C GLU A 116 9.53 4.06 1.82
N ILE A 117 8.76 4.30 0.75
CA ILE A 117 9.30 4.48 -0.61
C ILE A 117 10.30 5.65 -0.61
N GLY A 118 9.95 6.79 -0.02
CA GLY A 118 10.84 7.96 0.02
C GLY A 118 12.12 7.75 0.82
N GLN A 119 12.08 6.91 1.85
CA GLN A 119 13.24 6.61 2.70
C GLN A 119 14.19 5.57 2.07
N THR A 120 13.67 4.71 1.20
CA THR A 120 14.41 3.61 0.59
C THR A 120 14.92 3.92 -0.82
N ILE A 121 14.78 5.16 -1.27
CA ILE A 121 15.42 5.66 -2.49
C ILE A 121 16.68 6.48 -2.16
N SER A 122 17.65 6.47 -3.06
CA SER A 122 18.82 7.34 -2.97
C SER A 122 18.41 8.81 -3.01
N ARG A 123 19.07 9.64 -2.19
CA ARG A 123 18.79 11.09 -2.11
C ARG A 123 18.86 11.79 -3.47
N ARG A 124 19.70 11.27 -4.38
CA ARG A 124 19.88 11.78 -5.74
C ARG A 124 18.59 11.73 -6.56
N HIS A 125 17.70 10.78 -6.25
CA HIS A 125 16.51 10.46 -7.02
C HIS A 125 15.22 10.99 -6.40
N ILE A 126 15.29 11.68 -5.26
CA ILE A 126 14.11 12.27 -4.58
C ILE A 126 13.35 13.22 -5.52
N HIS A 127 14.07 13.98 -6.34
CA HIS A 127 13.49 14.91 -7.31
C HIS A 127 12.53 14.21 -8.29
N LEU A 128 12.73 12.91 -8.56
CA LEU A 128 11.83 12.15 -9.43
C LEU A 128 10.45 12.04 -8.79
N ILE A 129 10.35 11.76 -7.50
CA ILE A 129 9.07 11.44 -6.83
C ILE A 129 8.47 12.61 -6.03
N GLN A 130 9.16 13.76 -5.96
CA GLN A 130 8.78 14.87 -5.09
C GLN A 130 7.39 15.45 -5.41
N SER A 131 6.98 15.45 -6.68
CA SER A 131 5.66 15.93 -7.10
C SER A 131 4.51 14.94 -6.87
N ASP A 132 4.84 13.70 -6.50
CA ASP A 132 3.90 12.59 -6.51
C ASP A 132 3.42 12.30 -5.09
N ASN A 133 2.11 12.43 -4.88
CA ASN A 133 1.48 12.33 -3.56
C ASN A 133 1.00 10.92 -3.22
N THR A 134 0.91 10.02 -4.20
CA THR A 134 0.44 8.64 -4.00
C THR A 134 1.56 7.63 -4.17
N ALA A 135 1.55 6.56 -3.37
CA ALA A 135 2.50 5.46 -3.51
C ALA A 135 2.54 4.89 -4.93
N TYR A 136 1.38 4.70 -5.57
CA TYR A 136 1.30 4.22 -6.95
C TYR A 136 2.04 5.14 -7.93
N ALA A 137 1.81 6.46 -7.89
CA ALA A 137 2.47 7.40 -8.78
C ALA A 137 3.99 7.37 -8.60
N ARG A 138 4.45 7.33 -7.35
CA ARG A 138 5.88 7.19 -7.03
C ARG A 138 6.46 5.90 -7.60
N LEU A 139 5.83 4.76 -7.35
CA LEU A 139 6.29 3.46 -7.86
C LEU A 139 6.29 3.41 -9.38
N LYS A 140 5.26 3.93 -10.05
CA LYS A 140 5.17 3.96 -11.51
C LYS A 140 6.28 4.82 -12.13
N ARG A 141 6.59 5.96 -11.51
CA ARG A 141 7.69 6.82 -11.96
C ARG A 141 9.05 6.18 -11.71
N LEU A 142 9.27 5.59 -10.54
CA LEU A 142 10.52 4.87 -10.25
C LEU A 142 10.71 3.70 -11.21
N LYS A 143 9.65 2.92 -11.48
CA LYS A 143 9.68 1.83 -12.47
C LYS A 143 10.14 2.33 -13.84
N LYS A 144 9.63 3.47 -14.30
CA LYS A 144 10.02 4.06 -15.59
C LYS A 144 11.51 4.38 -15.69
N HIS A 145 12.16 4.74 -14.57
CA HIS A 145 13.56 5.16 -14.56
C HIS A 145 14.54 4.05 -14.18
N PHE A 146 14.12 3.09 -13.36
CA PHE A 146 15.00 2.07 -12.79
C PHE A 146 14.71 0.66 -13.26
N CYS A 147 13.53 0.37 -13.82
CA CYS A 147 13.28 -0.96 -14.38
C CYS A 147 14.19 -1.14 -15.61
N PRO A 148 15.20 -2.01 -15.55
CA PRO A 148 16.06 -2.24 -16.69
C PRO A 148 15.19 -2.81 -17.82
N SER A 149 15.40 -2.32 -19.04
CA SER A 149 14.81 -2.98 -20.20
C SER A 149 15.38 -4.39 -20.32
N THR A 150 14.62 -5.34 -20.88
CA THR A 150 15.08 -6.72 -21.09
C THR A 150 16.46 -6.77 -21.74
N ALA A 151 16.72 -5.88 -22.72
CA ALA A 151 18.00 -5.76 -23.39
C ALA A 151 19.15 -5.27 -22.48
N GLU A 152 18.88 -4.32 -21.59
CA GLU A 152 19.89 -3.82 -20.64
C GLU A 152 20.25 -4.88 -19.60
N ARG A 153 19.25 -5.65 -19.18
CA ARG A 153 19.43 -6.76 -18.26
C ARG A 153 20.23 -7.90 -18.89
N GLU A 154 19.96 -8.23 -20.15
CA GLU A 154 20.77 -9.20 -20.91
C GLU A 154 22.23 -8.73 -21.06
N LEU A 155 22.46 -7.46 -21.35
CA LEU A 155 23.81 -6.89 -21.42
C LEU A 155 24.54 -6.94 -20.08
N GLN A 156 23.85 -6.66 -18.97
CA GLN A 156 24.42 -6.79 -17.62
C GLN A 156 24.82 -8.24 -17.32
N LEU A 157 23.94 -9.20 -17.60
CA LEU A 157 24.23 -10.63 -17.42
C LEU A 157 25.43 -11.09 -18.27
N ILE A 158 25.52 -10.61 -19.52
CA ILE A 158 26.67 -10.90 -20.38
C ILE A 158 27.96 -10.30 -19.80
N ALA A 159 27.91 -9.08 -19.27
CA ALA A 159 29.06 -8.43 -18.65
C ALA A 159 29.53 -9.17 -17.38
N GLU A 160 28.59 -9.55 -16.50
CA GLU A 160 28.87 -10.35 -15.31
C GLU A 160 29.43 -11.72 -15.67
N TYR A 161 28.83 -12.41 -16.64
CA TYR A 161 29.32 -13.69 -17.14
C TYR A 161 30.76 -13.57 -17.66
N ARG A 162 31.07 -12.53 -18.44
CA ARG A 162 32.43 -12.27 -18.92
C ARG A 162 33.42 -11.99 -17.79
N GLN A 163 33.02 -11.27 -16.74
CA GLN A 163 33.87 -11.06 -15.56
C GLN A 163 34.17 -12.36 -14.80
N VAL A 164 33.18 -13.24 -14.66
CA VAL A 164 33.36 -14.56 -14.04
C VAL A 164 34.27 -15.46 -14.88
N GLN A 165 34.11 -15.43 -16.21
CA GLN A 165 34.96 -16.19 -17.15
C GLN A 165 36.40 -15.67 -17.20
N GLY A 166 36.61 -14.36 -17.01
CA GLY A 166 37.95 -13.74 -17.02
C GLY A 166 38.72 -13.84 -15.70
N ARG A 167 38.08 -14.30 -14.60
CA ARG A 167 38.77 -14.58 -13.34
C ARG A 167 39.52 -15.90 -13.49
N PRO A 168 40.87 -15.93 -13.37
CA PRO A 168 41.59 -17.18 -13.41
C PRO A 168 41.07 -18.08 -12.29
N ARG A 169 40.77 -19.32 -12.65
CA ARG A 169 40.40 -20.39 -11.72
C ARG A 169 41.64 -20.68 -10.87
N ASN A 170 41.87 -19.88 -9.82
CA ASN A 170 42.88 -20.21 -8.83
C ASN A 170 42.34 -21.40 -8.05
N SER A 171 42.70 -22.58 -8.53
CA SER A 171 42.54 -23.86 -7.88
C SER A 171 43.90 -24.55 -7.99
N CYS A 172 44.60 -24.57 -6.84
CA CYS A 172 45.89 -25.19 -6.55
C CYS A 172 47.14 -24.38 -6.91
#